data_AF-A0A7X8D282-F1
#
_entry.id   AF-A0A7X8D282-F1
#
_cell.length_a   1.000
_cell.length_b   1.000
_cell.length_c   1.000
_cell.angle_alpha   90.00
_cell.angle_beta   90.00
_cell.angle_gamma   90.00
#
_symmetry.space_group_name_H-M   'P 1'
#
loop_
_entity.id
_entity.type
_entity.pdbx_description
1 polymer ?
#
loop_
_entity_poly.entity_id
_entity_poly.type
_entity_poly.pdbx_seq_one_letter_code
_entity_poly.pdbx_strand_id
1 'polypeptide(L)'
;MELDWPNYPKEGRKKVLSVIDLLLGDDTLDELGISPIRDGSANLFFPGTSTIQTRAKYFLIVPYALYYLTLTGETNLGNFLRRLDDLEYECGKKLAKLGADGAIGSLSINRGKWVKRTPSQIYWAGIRSFRIFTAGNPSLRKYAYTVCKLNQEK
;
A
#
# COMPACT_ATOMS: atom_id res chain seq x y z
N MET A 1 -33.66 -14.95 24.25
CA MET A 1 -33.88 -14.02 23.12
C MET A 1 -32.81 -14.34 22.10
N GLU A 2 -33.14 -15.13 21.09
CA GLU A 2 -32.26 -15.44 19.96
C GLU A 2 -32.44 -14.33 18.92
N LEU A 3 -31.34 -13.69 18.52
CA LEU A 3 -31.34 -12.71 17.43
C LEU A 3 -31.39 -13.48 16.12
N ASP A 4 -32.59 -13.69 15.58
CA ASP A 4 -32.75 -14.24 14.23
C ASP A 4 -32.55 -13.11 13.19
N TRP A 5 -31.76 -13.40 12.16
CA TRP A 5 -31.43 -12.44 11.11
C TRP A 5 -32.67 -12.18 10.25
N PRO A 6 -33.16 -10.93 10.11
CA PRO A 6 -34.42 -10.67 9.43
C PRO A 6 -34.36 -11.12 7.97
N ASN A 7 -35.20 -12.09 7.64
CA ASN A 7 -35.29 -12.68 6.32
C ASN A 7 -36.01 -11.71 5.36
N TYR A 8 -35.28 -10.76 4.78
CA TYR A 8 -35.85 -9.82 3.83
C TYR A 8 -36.26 -10.50 2.51
N PRO A 9 -37.48 -10.24 1.98
CA PRO A 9 -37.92 -10.74 0.68
C PRO A 9 -37.01 -10.20 -0.44
N LYS A 10 -36.84 -10.98 -1.51
CA LYS A 10 -35.84 -10.76 -2.58
C LYS A 10 -35.89 -9.37 -3.23
N GLU A 11 -37.05 -8.71 -3.25
CA GLU A 11 -37.21 -7.34 -3.77
C GLU A 11 -36.69 -6.27 -2.81
N GLY A 12 -36.82 -6.47 -1.50
CA GLY A 12 -36.29 -5.57 -0.48
C GLY A 12 -34.76 -5.57 -0.46
N ARG A 13 -34.13 -6.74 -0.71
CA ARG A 13 -32.66 -6.85 -0.79
C ARG A 13 -32.06 -6.00 -1.90
N LYS A 14 -32.70 -5.93 -3.07
CA LYS A 14 -32.21 -5.09 -4.17
C LYS A 14 -32.26 -3.61 -3.83
N LYS A 15 -33.32 -3.14 -3.17
CA LYS A 15 -33.42 -1.75 -2.70
C LYS A 15 -32.40 -1.45 -1.62
N VAL A 16 -32.26 -2.33 -0.62
CA VAL A 16 -31.27 -2.15 0.45
C VAL A 16 -29.84 -2.16 -0.12
N LEU A 17 -29.53 -3.07 -1.03
CA LEU A 17 -28.23 -3.11 -1.72
C LEU A 17 -28.00 -1.86 -2.57
N SER A 18 -29.02 -1.32 -3.26
CA SER A 18 -28.87 -0.06 -4.00
C SER A 18 -28.65 1.15 -3.09
N VAL A 19 -29.25 1.15 -1.89
CA VAL A 19 -29.04 2.21 -0.89
C VAL A 19 -27.65 2.09 -0.26
N ILE A 20 -27.18 0.86 -0.02
CA ILE A 20 -25.81 0.60 0.43
C ILE A 20 -24.80 1.03 -0.65
N ASP A 21 -25.04 0.70 -1.93
CA ASP A 21 -24.20 1.14 -3.05
C ASP A 21 -24.19 2.67 -3.22
N LEU A 22 -25.31 3.35 -2.95
CA LEU A 22 -25.40 4.82 -2.93
C LEU A 22 -24.66 5.44 -1.73
N LEU A 23 -24.68 4.78 -0.57
CA LEU A 23 -23.93 5.18 0.63
C LEU A 23 -22.44 4.84 0.55
N LEU A 24 -22.06 3.90 -0.31
CA LEU A 24 -20.68 3.60 -0.70
C LEU A 24 -20.12 4.62 -1.73
N GLY A 25 -20.92 5.63 -2.11
CA GLY A 25 -20.48 6.77 -2.91
C GLY A 25 -19.42 7.61 -2.18
N ASP A 26 -18.35 7.93 -2.91
CA ASP A 26 -17.20 8.76 -2.56
C ASP A 26 -16.42 8.40 -1.29
N ASP A 27 -15.67 7.28 -1.36
CA ASP A 27 -14.19 7.24 -1.41
C ASP A 27 -13.36 8.10 -0.41
N THR A 28 -13.96 8.59 0.68
CA THR A 28 -13.34 9.57 1.61
C THR A 28 -13.55 9.31 3.10
N LEU A 29 -14.35 8.32 3.50
CA LEU A 29 -14.56 8.04 4.93
C LEU A 29 -13.48 7.16 5.56
N ASP A 30 -12.75 6.36 4.79
CA ASP A 30 -11.98 5.23 5.36
C ASP A 30 -10.45 5.44 5.43
N GLU A 31 -9.92 6.51 4.83
CA GLU A 31 -8.47 6.81 4.91
C GLU A 31 -8.09 7.70 6.10
N LEU A 32 -9.00 8.56 6.58
CA LEU A 32 -8.66 9.58 7.59
C LEU A 32 -8.97 9.18 9.05
N GLY A 33 -9.97 8.31 9.29
CA GLY A 33 -10.46 8.02 10.65
C GLY A 33 -9.94 6.71 11.23
N ILE A 34 -10.41 5.58 10.71
CA ILE A 34 -10.23 4.27 11.34
C ILE A 34 -8.95 3.59 10.86
N SER A 35 -8.59 3.75 9.59
CA SER A 35 -7.42 3.08 9.01
C SER A 35 -6.11 3.36 9.78
N PRO A 36 -5.75 4.61 10.14
CA PRO A 36 -4.52 4.87 10.89
C PRO A 36 -4.52 4.24 12.29
N ILE A 37 -5.68 4.21 12.98
CA ILE A 37 -5.83 3.64 14.31
C ILE A 37 -5.70 2.11 14.26
N ARG A 38 -6.38 1.48 13.28
CA ARG A 38 -6.27 0.05 13.00
C ARG A 38 -4.84 -0.32 12.65
N ASP A 39 -4.22 0.40 11.73
CA ASP A 39 -2.88 0.10 11.24
C ASP A 39 -1.82 0.35 12.35
N GLY A 40 -2.03 1.36 13.21
CA GLY A 40 -1.22 1.60 14.41
C GLY A 40 -1.33 0.45 15.41
N SER A 41 -2.55 0.00 15.71
CA SER A 41 -2.80 -1.15 16.58
C SER A 41 -2.18 -2.42 16.01
N ALA A 42 -2.35 -2.68 14.71
CA ALA A 42 -1.77 -3.83 14.03
C ALA A 42 -0.23 -3.82 14.09
N ASN A 43 0.41 -2.65 13.90
CA ASN A 43 1.86 -2.53 14.03
C ASN A 43 2.36 -2.69 15.48
N LEU A 44 1.55 -2.30 16.48
CA LEU A 44 1.88 -2.50 17.90
C LEU A 44 1.80 -3.98 18.30
N PHE A 45 0.74 -4.68 17.89
CA PHE A 45 0.55 -6.09 18.24
C PHE A 45 1.40 -7.04 17.38
N PHE A 46 1.64 -6.69 16.11
CA PHE A 46 2.34 -7.52 15.15
C PHE A 46 3.41 -6.69 14.39
N PRO A 47 4.50 -6.32 15.07
CA PRO A 47 5.58 -5.56 14.45
C PRO A 47 6.20 -6.39 13.33
N GLY A 48 6.21 -5.86 12.10
CA GLY A 48 6.75 -6.58 10.94
C GLY A 48 5.71 -7.31 10.09
N THR A 49 4.53 -7.61 10.62
CA THR A 49 3.49 -8.34 9.89
C THR A 49 2.13 -7.70 10.11
N SER A 50 1.74 -6.79 9.21
CA SER A 50 0.37 -6.25 9.20
C SER A 50 -0.58 -7.19 8.45
N THR A 51 -1.87 -7.16 8.77
CA THR A 51 -2.92 -7.86 8.01
C THR A 51 -2.99 -7.43 6.54
N ILE A 52 -2.45 -6.24 6.21
CA ILE A 52 -2.34 -5.72 4.84
C ILE A 52 -1.10 -6.31 4.12
N GLN A 53 -0.08 -6.78 4.86
CA GLN A 53 1.15 -7.37 4.32
C GLN A 53 0.96 -8.86 4.03
N THR A 54 0.20 -9.17 2.98
CA THR A 54 -0.21 -10.54 2.66
C THR A 54 0.87 -11.43 2.05
N ARG A 55 2.01 -10.88 1.62
CA ARG A 55 3.04 -11.62 0.85
C ARG A 55 4.47 -11.18 1.16
N ALA A 56 5.34 -12.13 1.49
CA ALA A 56 6.72 -11.85 1.87
C ALA A 56 7.61 -11.27 0.75
N LYS A 57 7.32 -11.57 -0.53
CA LYS A 57 8.12 -11.10 -1.69
C LYS A 57 8.33 -9.58 -1.73
N TYR A 58 7.38 -8.80 -1.23
CA TYR A 58 7.48 -7.34 -1.21
C TYR A 58 8.49 -6.81 -0.18
N PHE A 59 8.88 -7.59 0.83
CA PHE A 59 9.98 -7.24 1.73
C PHE A 59 11.34 -7.19 1.04
N LEU A 60 11.49 -7.82 -0.13
CA LEU A 60 12.72 -7.78 -0.93
C LEU A 60 12.59 -6.82 -2.12
N ILE A 61 11.44 -6.84 -2.80
CA ILE A 61 11.20 -6.00 -3.99
C ILE A 61 11.24 -4.50 -3.64
N VAL A 62 10.59 -4.09 -2.55
CA VAL A 62 10.49 -2.67 -2.18
C VAL A 62 11.86 -2.08 -1.80
N PRO A 63 12.66 -2.70 -0.90
CA PRO A 63 14.01 -2.19 -0.61
C PRO A 63 14.90 -2.18 -1.85
N TYR A 64 14.78 -3.19 -2.73
CA TYR A 64 15.56 -3.23 -3.96
C TYR A 64 15.20 -2.09 -4.92
N ALA A 65 13.91 -1.78 -5.08
CA ALA A 65 13.46 -0.64 -5.87
C ALA A 65 13.97 0.69 -5.30
N LEU A 66 13.92 0.86 -3.98
CA LEU A 66 14.47 2.04 -3.30
C LEU A 66 15.99 2.16 -3.48
N TYR A 67 16.71 1.06 -3.35
CA TYR A 67 18.16 1.01 -3.58
C TYR A 67 18.49 1.36 -5.04
N TYR A 68 17.76 0.80 -6.00
CA TYR A 68 17.93 1.10 -7.42
C TYR A 68 17.76 2.60 -7.70
N LEU A 69 16.76 3.26 -7.11
CA LEU A 69 16.56 4.70 -7.26
C LEU A 69 17.65 5.55 -6.58
N THR A 70 18.33 5.03 -5.56
CA THR A 70 19.49 5.74 -5.00
C THR A 70 20.65 5.80 -5.99
N LEU A 71 20.78 4.79 -6.86
CA LEU A 71 21.83 4.71 -7.88
C LEU A 71 21.56 5.63 -9.08
N THR A 72 20.30 6.02 -9.33
CA THR A 72 19.98 6.90 -10.46
C THR A 72 20.41 8.35 -10.25
N GLY A 73 20.83 8.74 -9.04
CA GLY A 73 21.34 10.09 -8.77
C GLY A 73 20.27 11.18 -8.76
N GLU A 74 18.99 10.83 -8.61
CA GLU A 74 17.89 11.80 -8.66
C GLU A 74 17.99 12.79 -7.49
N THR A 75 17.97 14.09 -7.82
CA THR A 75 18.11 15.19 -6.85
C THR A 75 16.77 15.81 -6.47
N ASN A 76 15.70 15.54 -7.23
CA ASN A 76 14.37 16.08 -6.98
C ASN A 76 13.47 15.03 -6.29
N LEU A 77 12.95 15.38 -5.12
CA LEU A 77 12.06 14.53 -4.33
C LEU A 77 10.79 14.10 -5.08
N GLY A 78 10.17 15.02 -5.83
CA GLY A 78 8.94 14.73 -6.56
C GLY A 78 9.17 13.72 -7.68
N ASN A 79 10.28 13.87 -8.42
CA ASN A 79 10.67 12.92 -9.46
C ASN A 79 11.04 11.56 -8.86
N PHE A 80 11.76 11.54 -7.72
CA PHE A 80 12.11 10.30 -7.03
C PHE A 80 10.86 9.51 -6.64
N LEU A 81 9.87 10.15 -6.02
CA LEU A 81 8.63 9.50 -5.59
C LEU A 81 7.80 9.03 -6.79
N ARG A 82 7.68 9.85 -7.84
CA ARG A 82 6.99 9.46 -9.07
C ARG A 82 7.65 8.25 -9.73
N ARG A 83 8.98 8.24 -9.81
CA ARG A 83 9.73 7.14 -10.39
C ARG A 83 9.65 5.87 -9.56
N LEU A 84 9.54 6.00 -8.23
CA LEU A 84 9.22 4.88 -7.34
C LEU A 84 7.84 4.31 -7.70
N ASP A 85 6.81 5.15 -7.79
CA ASP A 85 5.46 4.70 -8.14
C ASP A 85 5.43 4.00 -9.52
N ASP A 86 6.13 4.56 -10.51
CA ASP A 86 6.24 3.98 -11.86
C ASP A 86 6.94 2.60 -11.84
N LEU A 87 8.04 2.47 -11.08
CA LEU A 87 8.75 1.19 -10.93
C LEU A 87 7.88 0.14 -10.24
N GLU A 88 7.15 0.53 -9.18
CA GLU A 88 6.26 -0.38 -8.47
C GLU A 88 5.09 -0.81 -9.36
N TYR A 89 4.56 0.10 -10.18
CA TYR A 89 3.50 -0.20 -11.15
C TYR A 89 3.95 -1.20 -12.22
N GLU A 90 5.13 -0.98 -12.81
CA GLU A 90 5.70 -1.89 -13.82
C GLU A 90 6.08 -3.25 -13.22
N CYS A 91 6.60 -3.27 -11.99
CA CYS A 91 6.84 -4.52 -11.26
C CYS A 91 5.53 -5.27 -11.00
N GLY A 92 4.49 -4.56 -10.55
CA GLY A 92 3.16 -5.11 -10.33
C GLY A 92 2.56 -5.73 -11.59
N LYS A 93 2.66 -5.05 -12.74
CA LYS A 93 2.25 -5.59 -14.05
C LYS A 93 2.98 -6.89 -14.40
N LYS A 94 4.30 -6.93 -14.22
CA LYS A 94 5.09 -8.14 -14.51
C LYS A 94 4.67 -9.30 -13.59
N LEU A 95 4.48 -9.04 -12.29
CA LEU A 95 4.01 -10.04 -11.33
C LEU A 95 2.60 -10.54 -11.68
N ALA A 96 1.70 -9.66 -12.10
CA ALA A 96 0.36 -10.04 -12.54
C ALA A 96 0.38 -10.91 -13.80
N LYS A 97 1.23 -10.57 -14.79
CA LYS A 97 1.40 -11.36 -16.02
C LYS A 97 2.00 -12.74 -15.76
N LEU A 98 2.89 -12.86 -14.79
CA LEU A 98 3.50 -14.13 -14.39
C LEU A 98 2.54 -15.07 -13.65
N GLY A 99 1.26 -14.69 -13.49
CA GLY A 99 0.29 -15.48 -12.74
C GLY A 99 0.65 -15.61 -11.27
N ALA A 100 1.46 -14.69 -10.73
CA ALA A 100 1.90 -14.76 -9.36
C ALA A 100 0.72 -14.45 -8.43
N ASP A 101 0.18 -15.46 -7.76
CA ASP A 101 -0.93 -15.30 -6.83
C ASP A 101 -0.62 -14.22 -5.77
N GLY A 102 -1.57 -13.30 -5.61
CA GLY A 102 -1.49 -12.19 -4.66
C GLY A 102 -0.52 -11.07 -5.04
N ALA A 103 -0.40 -10.74 -6.33
CA ALA A 103 0.17 -9.46 -6.71
C ALA A 103 -0.71 -8.32 -6.17
N ILE A 104 -0.13 -7.47 -5.32
CA ILE A 104 -0.83 -6.30 -4.76
C ILE A 104 -1.24 -5.39 -5.91
N GLY A 105 -2.52 -5.04 -5.95
CA GLY A 105 -3.09 -4.20 -6.99
C GLY A 105 -3.41 -4.93 -8.29
N SER A 106 -3.42 -6.26 -8.36
CA SER A 106 -3.78 -7.03 -9.57
C SER A 106 -5.09 -6.56 -10.20
N LEU A 107 -6.12 -6.31 -9.38
CA LEU A 107 -7.42 -5.79 -9.83
C LEU A 107 -7.33 -4.38 -10.42
N SER A 108 -6.55 -3.49 -9.80
CA SER A 108 -6.37 -2.10 -10.26
C SER A 108 -5.49 -2.04 -11.52
N ILE A 109 -4.44 -2.86 -11.58
CA ILE A 109 -3.55 -2.99 -12.74
C ILE A 109 -4.35 -3.45 -13.96
N ASN A 110 -5.27 -4.41 -13.80
CA ASN A 110 -6.15 -4.87 -14.88
C ASN A 110 -7.08 -3.76 -15.40
N ARG A 111 -7.36 -2.74 -14.57
CA ARG A 111 -8.14 -1.53 -14.94
C ARG A 111 -7.26 -0.38 -15.43
N GLY A 112 -5.96 -0.60 -15.62
CA GLY A 112 -5.00 0.42 -16.04
C GLY A 112 -4.70 1.50 -14.99
N LYS A 113 -5.16 1.34 -13.74
CA LYS A 113 -4.95 2.30 -12.65
C LYS A 113 -3.93 1.77 -11.65
N TRP A 114 -3.21 2.67 -10.99
CA TRP A 114 -2.37 2.31 -9.87
C TRP A 114 -3.14 2.31 -8.55
N VAL A 115 -2.60 1.62 -7.55
CA VAL A 115 -3.22 1.50 -6.23
C VAL A 115 -3.02 2.77 -5.40
N LYS A 116 -4.03 3.18 -4.64
CA LYS A 116 -3.93 4.32 -3.69
C LYS A 116 -2.88 4.06 -2.61
N ARG A 117 -2.84 2.82 -2.09
CA ARG A 117 -1.81 2.36 -1.15
C ARG A 117 -0.79 1.50 -1.88
N THR A 118 0.39 2.06 -2.09
CA THR A 118 1.46 1.38 -2.81
C THR A 118 2.15 0.32 -1.94
N PRO A 119 2.80 -0.69 -2.55
CA PRO A 119 3.58 -1.67 -1.81
C PRO A 119 4.64 -1.02 -0.90
N SER A 120 5.31 0.03 -1.38
CA SER A 120 6.27 0.81 -0.58
C SER A 120 5.64 1.36 0.71
N GLN A 121 4.45 1.94 0.65
CA GLN A 121 3.75 2.46 1.82
C GLN A 121 3.34 1.34 2.80
N ILE A 122 2.76 0.25 2.28
CA ILE A 122 2.26 -0.87 3.09
C ILE A 122 3.43 -1.58 3.80
N TYR A 123 4.55 -1.80 3.10
CA TYR A 123 5.66 -2.59 3.62
C TYR A 123 6.69 -1.75 4.37
N TRP A 124 6.67 -0.41 4.28
CA TRP A 124 7.64 0.46 4.99
C TRP A 124 7.71 0.22 6.50
N ALA A 125 6.57 0.00 7.14
CA ALA A 125 6.52 -0.32 8.57
C ALA A 125 7.18 -1.67 8.89
N GLY A 126 6.96 -2.68 8.03
CA GLY A 126 7.52 -4.00 8.26
C GLY A 126 9.02 -4.08 7.91
N ILE A 127 9.46 -3.40 6.84
CA ILE A 127 10.88 -3.29 6.44
C ILE A 127 11.72 -2.69 7.59
N ARG A 128 11.19 -1.67 8.28
CA ARG A 128 11.82 -1.08 9.47
C ARG A 128 11.83 -2.05 10.64
N SER A 129 10.71 -2.73 10.90
CA SER A 129 10.58 -3.68 12.02
C SER A 129 11.56 -4.85 11.88
N PHE A 130 11.74 -5.38 10.67
CA PHE A 130 12.69 -6.45 10.39
C PHE A 130 14.15 -5.99 10.24
N ARG A 131 14.44 -4.70 10.43
CA ARG A 131 15.79 -4.12 10.29
C ARG A 131 16.46 -4.40 8.94
N ILE A 132 15.66 -4.60 7.89
CA ILE A 132 16.16 -4.62 6.51
C ILE A 132 16.69 -3.22 6.15
N PHE A 133 16.11 -2.19 6.76
CA PHE A 133 16.63 -0.83 6.75
C PHE A 133 17.13 -0.43 8.14
N THR A 134 18.41 -0.06 8.24
CA THR A 134 19.10 0.14 9.53
C THR A 134 19.26 1.61 9.92
N ALA A 135 18.94 2.58 9.04
CA ALA A 135 19.22 4.01 9.27
C ALA A 135 18.21 4.72 10.21
N GLY A 136 17.69 4.02 11.23
CA GLY A 136 16.76 4.54 12.22
C GLY A 136 15.30 4.50 11.79
N ASN A 137 14.51 5.52 12.17
CA ASN A 137 13.06 5.55 11.98
C ASN A 137 12.53 6.65 11.03
N PRO A 138 13.15 6.93 9.87
CA PRO A 138 12.62 7.93 8.94
C PRO A 138 11.33 7.44 8.27
N SER A 139 10.43 8.38 7.93
CA SER A 139 9.34 8.11 7.00
C SER A 139 9.90 7.89 5.60
N LEU A 140 9.15 7.20 4.73
CA LEU A 140 9.55 6.97 3.33
C LEU A 140 9.90 8.29 2.62
N ARG A 141 9.11 9.35 2.85
CA ARG A 141 9.39 10.69 2.30
C ARG A 141 10.67 11.30 2.86
N LYS A 142 10.93 11.13 4.16
CA LYS A 142 12.16 11.64 4.79
C LYS A 142 13.38 10.90 4.24
N TYR A 143 13.27 9.59 4.03
CA TYR A 143 14.30 8.79 3.38
C TYR A 143 14.60 9.30 1.96
N ALA A 144 13.57 9.43 1.12
CA ALA A 144 13.72 9.95 -0.23
C ALA A 144 14.36 11.36 -0.24
N TYR A 145 13.94 12.23 0.68
CA TYR A 145 14.54 13.56 0.82
C TYR A 145 16.02 13.50 1.18
N THR A 146 16.42 12.64 2.12
CA THR A 146 17.82 12.47 2.50
C THR A 146 18.66 11.94 1.35
N VAL A 147 18.16 10.96 0.59
CA VAL A 147 18.85 10.44 -0.60
C VAL A 147 19.02 11.52 -1.66
N CYS A 148 17.96 12.28 -1.98
CA CYS A 148 18.04 13.37 -2.93
C CYS A 148 19.03 14.46 -2.50
N LYS A 149 19.07 14.79 -1.20
CA LYS A 149 20.03 15.76 -0.65
C LYS A 149 21.47 15.24 -0.76
N LEU A 150 21.71 13.98 -0.42
CA LEU A 150 23.04 13.35 -0.56
C LEU A 150 23.52 13.33 -2.02
N ASN A 151 22.60 13.20 -2.99
CA ASN A 151 22.94 13.27 -4.41
C ASN A 151 23.20 14.70 -4.90
N GLN A 152 22.70 15.74 -4.22
CA GLN A 152 23.02 17.15 -4.53
C GLN A 152 24.38 17.57 -3.99
N GLU A 153 24.86 16.92 -2.93
CA GLU A 153 26.15 17.19 -2.29
C GLU A 153 27.32 16.41 -2.95
N LYS A 154 27.03 15.51 -3.89
CA LYS A 154 27.99 14.79 -4.72
C LYS A 154 28.26 15.51 -6.04
#